data_AF-A0A1R0X1D6-F1
#
_entry.id   AF-A0A1R0X1D6-F1
#
_cell.length_a   1.000
_cell.length_b   1.000
_cell.length_c   1.000
_cell.angle_alpha   90.00
_cell.angle_beta   90.00
_cell.angle_gamma   90.00
#
_symmetry.space_group_name_H-M   'P 1'
#
loop_
_entity.id
_entity.type
_entity.pdbx_description
1 polymer ?
#
loop_
_entity_poly.entity_id
_entity_poly.type
_entity_poly.pdbx_seq_one_letter_code
_entity_poly.pdbx_strand_id
1 'polypeptide(L)'
;MSKNKAHKNKKSKHRSPKNPVLESGSNTSYPIGIELLKQRESLIKTSDKTFILAKWDKRLYLDKIRLVFSPITLIPMIVTWIETPLHKLGAAPHELQNTFPIILKTVEICDTVMYWLQTSGYIQILYLLLSINFIQILYKHAKHNNQLQEKMTPQIIYKMLFDLVLLYSATQYFPGVMGSILAKGTILLIVLTIPYLIQIRHYQKRNGSFDPDQLLKRERRKENKRLRKYK
;
A
#
# COMPACT_ATOMS: atom_id res chain seq x y z
N MET A 1 -16.31 -75.29 -3.67
CA MET A 1 -16.67 -74.02 -2.96
C MET A 1 -15.37 -73.37 -2.49
N SER A 2 -14.69 -72.50 -3.26
CA SER A 2 -14.93 -71.04 -3.40
C SER A 2 -15.13 -70.37 -2.02
N LYS A 3 -14.29 -69.47 -1.49
CA LYS A 3 -13.62 -68.32 -2.13
C LYS A 3 -12.33 -67.91 -1.40
N ASN A 4 -11.24 -67.80 -2.16
CA ASN A 4 -10.09 -66.93 -1.86
C ASN A 4 -10.56 -65.47 -1.83
N LYS A 5 -10.38 -64.77 -0.70
CA LYS A 5 -10.53 -63.31 -0.64
C LYS A 5 -9.17 -62.65 -0.80
N ALA A 6 -8.76 -62.48 -2.05
CA ALA A 6 -7.74 -61.52 -2.44
C ALA A 6 -8.25 -60.09 -2.16
N HIS A 7 -7.67 -59.39 -1.19
CA HIS A 7 -7.90 -57.97 -1.01
C HIS A 7 -7.15 -57.19 -2.10
N LYS A 8 -7.84 -56.97 -3.23
CA LYS A 8 -7.46 -56.03 -4.27
C LYS A 8 -7.59 -54.59 -3.75
N ASN A 9 -6.43 -53.97 -3.53
CA ASN A 9 -6.03 -52.62 -3.95
C ASN A 9 -7.14 -51.66 -4.44
N LYS A 10 -7.35 -50.54 -3.73
CA LYS A 10 -7.80 -49.25 -4.29
C LYS A 10 -7.65 -48.12 -3.25
N LYS A 11 -6.42 -47.83 -2.82
CA LYS A 11 -6.14 -46.47 -2.33
C LYS A 11 -6.02 -45.59 -3.56
N SER A 12 -7.14 -44.99 -3.97
CA SER A 12 -7.16 -43.92 -4.95
C SER A 12 -6.24 -42.82 -4.41
N LYS A 13 -5.04 -42.72 -4.99
CA LYS A 13 -4.30 -41.47 -4.97
C LYS A 13 -5.21 -40.47 -5.68
N HIS A 14 -5.96 -39.70 -4.91
CA HIS A 14 -6.57 -38.47 -5.39
C HIS A 14 -5.39 -37.57 -5.78
N ARG A 15 -4.89 -37.73 -7.01
CA ARG A 15 -4.04 -36.73 -7.64
C ARG A 15 -4.93 -35.49 -7.65
N SER A 16 -4.58 -34.49 -6.84
CA SER A 16 -5.11 -33.16 -7.08
C SER A 16 -4.81 -32.84 -8.55
N PRO A 17 -5.72 -32.15 -9.25
CA PRO A 17 -5.38 -31.66 -10.57
C PRO A 17 -4.07 -30.89 -10.44
N LYS A 18 -3.03 -31.37 -11.14
CA LYS A 18 -1.87 -30.55 -11.42
C LYS A 18 -2.43 -29.38 -12.22
N ASN A 19 -2.59 -28.23 -11.58
CA ASN A 19 -2.84 -26.99 -12.28
C ASN A 19 -1.79 -26.90 -13.40
N PRO A 20 -2.19 -26.83 -14.68
CA PRO A 20 -1.27 -26.62 -15.77
C PRO A 20 -0.88 -25.14 -15.73
N VAL A 21 -0.01 -24.80 -14.79
CA VAL A 21 0.64 -23.48 -14.78
C VAL A 21 2.13 -23.76 -14.89
N LEU A 22 2.71 -23.27 -15.98
CA LEU A 22 4.13 -23.21 -16.31
C LEU A 22 4.68 -24.30 -17.24
N GLU A 23 4.24 -24.26 -18.50
CA GLU A 23 5.15 -24.35 -19.65
C GLU A 23 5.17 -23.00 -20.42
N SER A 24 5.18 -21.89 -19.68
CA SER A 24 5.41 -20.57 -20.28
C SER A 24 6.91 -20.38 -20.50
N GLY A 25 7.34 -20.68 -21.72
CA GLY A 25 8.39 -19.96 -22.43
C GLY A 25 9.78 -19.97 -21.81
N SER A 26 10.57 -20.96 -22.19
CA SER A 26 12.02 -20.90 -22.20
C SER A 26 12.54 -19.82 -23.16
N ASN A 27 13.68 -19.22 -22.76
CA ASN A 27 14.71 -18.57 -23.58
C ASN A 27 14.67 -17.04 -23.67
N THR A 28 15.71 -16.43 -23.07
CA THR A 28 16.42 -15.16 -23.36
C THR A 28 16.35 -13.95 -22.39
N SER A 29 15.47 -13.86 -21.38
CA SER A 29 15.44 -12.71 -20.44
C SER A 29 15.76 -13.02 -18.96
N TYR A 30 16.41 -14.15 -18.68
CA TYR A 30 16.45 -14.75 -17.34
C TYR A 30 17.40 -14.13 -16.28
N PRO A 31 18.59 -13.55 -16.59
CA PRO A 31 19.51 -13.09 -15.53
C PRO A 31 19.01 -11.82 -14.83
N ILE A 32 18.60 -10.82 -15.61
CA ILE A 32 18.15 -9.52 -15.09
C ILE A 32 16.87 -9.68 -14.26
N GLY A 33 15.91 -10.48 -14.73
CA GLY A 33 14.67 -10.72 -14.00
C GLY A 33 14.90 -11.41 -12.64
N ILE A 34 15.84 -12.36 -12.57
CA ILE A 34 16.22 -13.01 -11.31
C ILE A 34 16.94 -12.04 -10.38
N GLU A 35 17.82 -11.20 -10.92
CA GLU A 35 18.58 -10.22 -10.15
C GLU A 35 17.65 -9.14 -9.56
N LEU A 36 16.70 -8.65 -10.34
CA LEU A 36 15.63 -7.76 -9.87
C LEU A 36 14.77 -8.42 -8.77
N LEU A 37 14.46 -9.71 -8.91
CA LEU A 37 13.73 -10.44 -7.87
C LEU A 37 14.57 -10.60 -6.59
N LYS A 38 15.88 -10.85 -6.70
CA LYS A 38 16.81 -10.93 -5.56
C LYS A 38 16.93 -9.57 -4.85
N GLN A 39 17.05 -8.48 -5.60
CA GLN A 39 17.03 -7.11 -5.06
C GLN A 39 15.68 -6.79 -4.39
N ARG A 40 14.56 -7.21 -4.97
CA ARG A 40 13.24 -7.08 -4.34
C ARG A 40 13.18 -7.82 -3.00
N GLU A 41 13.74 -9.03 -2.91
CA GLU A 41 13.74 -9.81 -1.65
C GLU A 41 14.57 -9.14 -0.54
N SER A 42 15.73 -8.54 -0.87
CA SER A 42 16.52 -7.80 0.13
C SER A 42 15.80 -6.54 0.59
N LEU A 43 15.14 -5.82 -0.33
CA LEU A 43 14.32 -4.65 -0.02
C LEU A 43 13.13 -5.00 0.87
N ILE A 44 12.45 -6.13 0.64
CA ILE A 44 11.34 -6.61 1.48
C ILE A 44 11.82 -6.95 2.90
N LYS A 45 12.95 -7.64 3.03
CA LYS A 45 13.50 -7.95 4.37
C LYS A 45 13.88 -6.69 5.14
N THR A 46 14.34 -5.66 4.43
CA THR A 46 14.69 -4.37 5.02
C THR A 46 13.43 -3.59 5.38
N SER A 47 12.40 -3.65 4.53
CA SER A 47 11.11 -2.98 4.78
C SER A 47 10.35 -3.60 5.95
N ASP A 48 10.39 -4.92 6.13
CA ASP A 48 9.77 -5.59 7.29
C ASP A 48 10.36 -5.11 8.63
N LYS A 49 11.63 -4.68 8.64
CA LYS A 49 12.27 -4.07 9.81
C LYS A 49 11.85 -2.61 9.98
N THR A 50 11.71 -1.83 8.90
CA THR A 50 11.27 -0.43 8.99
C THR A 50 9.78 -0.30 9.33
N PHE A 51 8.97 -1.30 9.00
CA PHE A 51 7.54 -1.35 9.34
C PHE A 51 7.22 -1.85 10.75
N ILE A 52 8.23 -2.02 11.62
CA ILE A 52 7.98 -2.32 13.04
C ILE A 52 7.12 -1.22 13.67
N LEU A 53 7.38 0.06 13.35
CA LEU A 53 6.56 1.20 13.79
C LEU A 53 5.08 1.03 13.43
N ALA A 54 4.76 0.56 12.22
CA ALA A 54 3.38 0.32 11.80
C ALA A 54 2.68 -0.82 12.57
N LYS A 55 3.44 -1.76 13.15
CA LYS A 55 2.89 -2.82 14.03
C LYS A 55 2.57 -2.28 15.42
N TRP A 56 3.44 -1.44 15.98
CA TRP A 56 3.22 -0.78 17.27
C TRP A 56 2.04 0.18 17.23
N ASP A 57 1.87 0.86 16.09
CA ASP A 57 0.77 1.79 15.82
C ASP A 57 -0.61 1.17 16.07
N LYS A 58 -0.82 -0.06 15.58
CA LYS A 58 -2.07 -0.81 15.81
C LYS A 58 -2.24 -1.24 17.26
N ARG A 59 -1.15 -1.52 17.97
CA ARG A 59 -1.16 -1.95 19.38
C ARG A 59 -1.51 -0.80 20.32
N LEU A 60 -1.10 0.42 19.96
CA LEU A 60 -1.31 1.63 20.73
C LEU A 60 -2.61 2.38 20.37
N TYR A 61 -3.44 1.83 19.48
CA TYR A 61 -4.68 2.46 19.00
C TYR A 61 -4.49 3.89 18.44
N LEU A 62 -3.28 4.19 17.95
CA LEU A 62 -2.95 5.50 17.38
C LEU A 62 -3.75 5.77 16.09
N ASP A 63 -4.24 4.73 15.43
CA ASP A 63 -5.16 4.82 14.29
C ASP A 63 -6.47 5.53 14.66
N LYS A 64 -7.05 5.24 15.82
CA LYS A 64 -8.26 5.90 16.32
C LYS A 64 -7.98 7.35 16.67
N ILE A 65 -6.84 7.60 17.33
CA ILE A 65 -6.42 8.97 17.69
C ILE A 65 -6.28 9.81 16.41
N ARG A 66 -5.62 9.30 15.38
CA ARG A 66 -5.54 9.98 14.08
C ARG A 66 -6.89 10.24 13.44
N LEU A 67 -7.84 9.32 13.55
CA LEU A 67 -9.17 9.50 12.98
C LEU A 67 -9.93 10.65 13.66
N VAL A 68 -9.67 10.88 14.96
CA VAL A 68 -10.25 11.99 15.72
C VAL A 68 -9.54 13.31 15.42
N PHE A 69 -8.20 13.30 15.33
CA PHE A 69 -7.42 14.53 15.17
C PHE A 69 -7.17 14.95 13.71
N SER A 70 -7.23 14.03 12.73
CA SER A 70 -7.02 14.39 11.33
C SER A 70 -8.06 15.37 10.79
N PRO A 71 -9.37 15.28 11.10
CA PRO A 71 -10.36 16.24 10.64
C PRO A 71 -10.07 17.65 11.13
N ILE A 72 -9.50 17.79 12.33
CA ILE A 72 -9.15 19.08 12.94
C ILE A 72 -8.13 19.83 12.07
N THR A 73 -7.17 19.11 11.50
CA THR A 73 -6.18 19.68 10.56
C THR A 73 -6.70 19.76 9.12
N LEU A 74 -7.58 18.85 8.72
CA LEU A 74 -8.00 18.67 7.32
C LEU A 74 -9.15 19.60 6.94
N ILE A 75 -10.12 19.83 7.83
CA ILE A 75 -11.33 20.62 7.54
C ILE A 75 -10.99 22.07 7.23
N PRO A 76 -10.21 22.80 8.06
CA PRO A 76 -9.83 24.18 7.73
C PRO A 76 -9.11 24.26 6.38
N MET A 77 -8.19 23.31 6.13
CA MET A 77 -7.43 23.27 4.88
C MET A 77 -8.31 23.03 3.64
N ILE A 78 -9.28 22.11 3.72
CA ILE A 78 -10.23 21.87 2.62
C ILE A 78 -11.06 23.13 2.35
N VAL A 79 -11.53 23.80 3.40
CA VAL A 79 -12.28 25.05 3.27
C VAL A 79 -11.43 26.10 2.57
N THR A 80 -10.17 26.28 2.98
CA THR A 80 -9.25 27.23 2.33
C THR A 80 -9.00 26.86 0.86
N TRP A 81 -8.87 25.57 0.53
CA TRP A 81 -8.67 25.09 -0.84
C TRP A 81 -9.88 25.35 -1.75
N ILE A 82 -11.09 25.39 -1.20
CA ILE A 82 -12.31 25.73 -1.93
C ILE A 82 -12.49 27.25 -2.02
N GLU A 83 -12.18 27.99 -0.95
CA GLU A 83 -12.30 29.45 -0.93
C GLU A 83 -11.28 30.15 -1.82
N THR A 84 -10.05 29.63 -1.92
CA THR A 84 -8.99 30.24 -2.74
C THR A 84 -9.38 30.41 -4.22
N PRO A 85 -9.91 29.38 -4.93
CA PRO A 85 -10.39 29.55 -6.30
C PRO A 85 -11.67 30.38 -6.38
N LEU A 86 -12.57 30.31 -5.38
CA LEU A 86 -13.77 31.15 -5.34
C LEU A 86 -13.41 32.64 -5.28
N HIS A 87 -12.48 33.00 -4.40
CA HIS A 87 -11.99 34.38 -4.30
C HIS A 87 -11.31 34.84 -5.61
N LYS A 88 -10.59 33.94 -6.30
CA LYS A 88 -10.01 34.23 -7.63
C LYS A 88 -11.08 34.44 -8.72
N LEU A 89 -12.30 33.93 -8.50
CA LEU A 89 -13.45 34.12 -9.39
C LEU A 89 -14.30 35.35 -9.02
N GLY A 90 -13.85 36.17 -8.05
CA GLY A 90 -14.54 37.40 -7.63
C GLY A 90 -15.53 37.22 -6.48
N ALA A 91 -15.56 36.04 -5.84
CA ALA A 91 -16.32 35.81 -4.61
C ALA A 91 -15.77 36.69 -3.46
N ALA A 92 -16.66 37.08 -2.54
CA ALA A 92 -16.27 37.75 -1.31
C ALA A 92 -15.37 36.85 -0.45
N PRO A 93 -14.47 37.42 0.37
CA PRO A 93 -13.69 36.63 1.32
C PRO A 93 -14.63 35.86 2.25
N HIS A 94 -14.29 34.58 2.49
CA HIS A 94 -15.06 33.67 3.34
C HIS A 94 -16.52 33.45 2.94
N GLU A 95 -16.87 33.63 1.65
CA GLU A 95 -18.24 33.48 1.17
C GLU A 95 -18.83 32.08 1.46
N LEU A 96 -18.00 31.04 1.43
CA LEU A 96 -18.41 29.68 1.79
C LEU A 96 -18.80 29.56 3.27
N GLN A 97 -18.00 30.13 4.17
CA GLN A 97 -18.27 30.12 5.61
C GLN A 97 -19.49 31.00 5.96
N ASN A 98 -19.62 32.16 5.32
CA ASN A 98 -20.72 33.08 5.52
C ASN A 98 -22.06 32.52 5.01
N THR A 99 -22.03 31.77 3.90
CA THR A 99 -23.22 31.14 3.32
C THR A 99 -23.67 29.91 4.12
N PHE A 100 -22.72 29.18 4.73
CA PHE A 100 -23.01 27.96 5.48
C PHE A 100 -22.55 28.07 6.94
N PRO A 101 -23.44 28.46 7.88
CA PRO A 101 -23.08 28.69 9.28
C PRO A 101 -22.57 27.44 10.01
N ILE A 102 -22.92 26.24 9.52
CA ILE A 102 -22.39 24.97 10.04
C ILE A 102 -20.88 24.85 9.70
N ILE A 103 -20.48 25.26 8.50
CA ILE A 103 -19.07 25.23 8.07
C ILE A 103 -18.27 26.21 8.93
N LEU A 104 -18.77 27.44 9.10
CA LEU A 104 -18.15 28.45 9.95
C LEU A 104 -17.90 27.93 11.37
N LYS A 105 -18.95 27.43 12.06
CA LYS A 105 -18.81 26.87 13.41
C LYS A 105 -17.84 25.69 13.48
N THR A 106 -17.80 24.86 12.44
CA THR A 106 -16.89 23.71 12.40
C THR A 106 -15.43 24.17 12.26
N VAL A 107 -15.17 25.16 11.41
CA VAL A 107 -13.84 25.77 11.26
C VAL A 107 -13.41 26.45 12.56
N GLU A 108 -14.27 27.24 13.19
CA GLU A 108 -13.99 27.88 14.49
C GLU A 108 -13.63 26.88 15.59
N ILE A 109 -14.34 25.75 15.68
CA ILE A 109 -14.01 24.66 16.62
C ILE A 109 -12.65 24.07 16.30
N CYS A 110 -12.36 23.80 15.02
CA CYS A 110 -11.06 23.26 14.62
C CYS A 110 -9.93 24.23 14.95
N ASP A 111 -10.10 25.52 14.66
CA ASP A 111 -9.12 26.57 14.94
C ASP A 111 -8.90 26.74 16.44
N THR A 112 -9.98 26.70 17.24
CA THR A 112 -9.88 26.74 18.71
C THR A 112 -9.08 25.56 19.25
N VAL A 113 -9.33 24.35 18.75
CA VAL A 113 -8.57 23.16 19.17
C VAL A 113 -7.12 23.24 18.71
N MET A 114 -6.85 23.73 17.50
CA MET A 114 -5.48 23.94 17.00
C MET A 114 -4.73 24.99 17.84
N TYR A 115 -5.38 26.10 18.17
CA TYR A 115 -4.81 27.13 19.05
C TYR A 115 -4.52 26.59 20.44
N TRP A 116 -5.43 25.81 21.02
CA TRP A 116 -5.21 25.14 22.30
C TRP A 116 -4.04 24.15 22.25
N LEU A 117 -3.94 23.35 21.18
CA LEU A 117 -2.81 22.43 20.96
C LEU A 117 -1.48 23.17 20.79
N GLN A 118 -1.49 24.34 20.16
CA GLN A 118 -0.30 25.16 19.97
C GLN A 118 0.16 25.78 21.28
N THR A 119 -0.75 26.38 22.05
CA THR A 119 -0.45 27.03 23.34
C THR A 119 -0.04 26.05 24.43
N SER A 120 -0.58 24.83 24.41
CA SER A 120 -0.19 23.73 25.32
C SER A 120 1.10 23.00 24.92
N GLY A 121 1.66 23.29 23.73
CA GLY A 121 2.86 22.62 23.20
C GLY A 121 2.62 21.22 22.61
N TYR A 122 1.38 20.71 22.62
CA TYR A 122 1.06 19.38 22.08
C TYR A 122 1.01 19.32 20.55
N ILE A 123 1.03 20.45 19.86
CA ILE A 123 0.95 20.51 18.39
C ILE A 123 2.07 19.73 17.69
N GLN A 124 3.27 19.72 18.27
CA GLN A 124 4.42 18.99 17.73
C GLN A 124 4.21 17.47 17.83
N ILE A 125 3.62 17.01 18.95
CA ILE A 125 3.26 15.61 19.15
C ILE A 125 2.16 15.20 18.18
N LEU A 126 1.18 16.08 17.94
CA LEU A 126 0.14 15.84 16.95
C LEU A 126 0.73 15.67 15.54
N TYR A 127 1.62 16.57 15.12
CA TYR A 127 2.27 16.45 13.81
C TYR A 127 3.09 15.17 13.70
N LEU A 128 3.88 14.81 14.70
CA LEU A 128 4.62 13.54 14.72
C LEU A 128 3.67 12.33 14.60
N LEU A 129 2.56 12.37 15.33
CA LEU A 129 1.55 11.32 15.31
C LEU A 129 0.88 11.21 13.93
N LEU A 130 0.62 12.34 13.26
CA LEU A 130 0.09 12.40 11.89
C LEU A 130 1.15 12.00 10.84
N SER A 131 2.43 12.33 11.03
CA SER A 131 3.52 11.90 10.14
C SER A 131 3.73 10.38 10.16
N ILE A 132 3.55 9.72 11.31
CA ILE A 132 3.61 8.25 11.39
C ILE A 132 2.49 7.61 10.54
N ASN A 133 1.37 8.31 10.31
CA ASN A 133 0.32 7.85 9.41
C ASN A 133 0.84 7.58 8.00
N PHE A 134 1.78 8.39 7.51
CA PHE A 134 2.41 8.18 6.20
C PHE A 134 3.08 6.80 6.12
N ILE A 135 3.86 6.43 7.14
CA ILE A 135 4.54 5.12 7.21
C ILE A 135 3.50 3.99 7.28
N GLN A 136 2.41 4.19 8.01
CA GLN A 136 1.34 3.20 8.14
C GLN A 136 0.60 2.98 6.81
N ILE A 137 0.28 4.05 6.08
CA ILE A 137 -0.38 3.96 4.77
C ILE A 137 0.57 3.34 3.75
N LEU A 138 1.87 3.68 3.80
CA LEU A 138 2.89 3.05 2.95
C LEU A 138 2.96 1.53 3.19
N TYR A 139 2.86 1.09 4.46
CA TYR A 139 2.78 -0.33 4.81
C TYR A 139 1.51 -1.00 4.26
N LYS A 140 0.35 -0.35 4.41
CA LYS A 140 -0.93 -0.85 3.87
C LYS A 140 -0.88 -0.98 2.35
N HIS A 141 -0.32 0.03 1.67
CA HIS A 141 -0.13 0.03 0.23
C HIS A 141 0.76 -1.13 -0.23
N ALA A 142 1.88 -1.37 0.46
CA ALA A 142 2.75 -2.52 0.18
C ALA A 142 2.02 -3.86 0.37
N LYS A 143 1.19 -3.99 1.40
CA LYS A 143 0.36 -5.18 1.64
C LYS A 143 -0.68 -5.39 0.55
N HIS A 144 -1.37 -4.33 0.11
CA HIS A 144 -2.33 -4.41 -0.99
C HIS A 144 -1.64 -4.76 -2.31
N ASN A 145 -0.39 -4.31 -2.54
CA ASN A 145 0.40 -4.72 -3.71
C ASN A 145 0.70 -6.23 -3.71
N ASN A 146 1.01 -6.82 -2.55
CA ASN A 146 1.19 -8.28 -2.45
C ASN A 146 -0.13 -9.04 -2.74
N GLN A 147 -1.26 -8.54 -2.23
CA GLN A 147 -2.58 -9.12 -2.53
C GLN A 147 -2.95 -8.99 -4.02
N LEU A 148 -2.59 -7.85 -4.63
CA LEU A 148 -2.78 -7.60 -6.05
C LEU A 148 -2.00 -8.62 -6.89
N GLN A 149 -0.76 -8.95 -6.49
CA GLN A 149 0.09 -9.95 -7.14
C GLN A 149 -0.51 -11.36 -7.12
N GLU A 150 -1.18 -11.73 -6.03
CA GLU A 150 -1.91 -13.00 -5.90
C GLU A 150 -3.19 -13.03 -6.76
N LYS A 151 -4.04 -12.02 -6.61
CA LYS A 151 -5.30 -11.90 -7.36
C LYS A 151 -5.72 -10.44 -7.50
N MET A 152 -5.74 -9.96 -8.74
CA MET A 152 -6.30 -8.65 -9.03
C MET A 152 -7.83 -8.67 -8.87
N THR A 153 -8.34 -7.90 -7.91
CA THR A 153 -9.78 -7.63 -7.74
C THR A 153 -10.03 -6.13 -7.74
N PRO A 154 -11.20 -5.66 -8.21
CA PRO A 154 -11.54 -4.23 -8.18
C PRO A 154 -11.39 -3.62 -6.80
N GLN A 155 -11.80 -4.34 -5.75
CA GLN A 155 -11.67 -3.91 -4.36
C GLN A 155 -10.22 -3.60 -3.95
N ILE A 156 -9.25 -4.41 -4.38
CA ILE A 156 -7.83 -4.17 -4.09
C ILE A 156 -7.32 -2.94 -4.85
N ILE A 157 -7.76 -2.75 -6.10
CA ILE A 157 -7.39 -1.58 -6.90
C ILE A 157 -7.92 -0.30 -6.23
N TYR A 158 -9.19 -0.28 -5.83
CA TYR A 158 -9.77 0.86 -5.12
C TYR A 158 -9.02 1.16 -3.83
N LYS A 159 -8.67 0.13 -3.04
CA LYS A 159 -7.87 0.30 -1.83
C LYS A 159 -6.48 0.87 -2.11
N MET A 160 -5.79 0.39 -3.15
CA MET A 160 -4.48 0.94 -3.53
C MET A 160 -4.56 2.40 -3.98
N LEU A 161 -5.55 2.77 -4.79
CA LEU A 161 -5.77 4.15 -5.22
C LEU A 161 -6.11 5.05 -4.02
N PHE A 162 -6.94 4.56 -3.11
CA PHE A 162 -7.26 5.28 -1.88
C PHE A 162 -6.03 5.47 -0.99
N ASP A 163 -5.19 4.44 -0.83
CA ASP A 163 -3.92 4.56 -0.09
C ASP A 163 -2.99 5.60 -0.71
N LEU A 164 -2.95 5.73 -2.05
CA LEU A 164 -2.15 6.76 -2.72
C LEU A 164 -2.64 8.18 -2.41
N VAL A 165 -3.96 8.38 -2.41
CA VAL A 165 -4.57 9.67 -2.03
C VAL A 165 -4.24 10.00 -0.57
N LEU A 166 -4.35 9.02 0.33
CA LEU A 166 -4.01 9.18 1.73
C LEU A 166 -2.51 9.41 1.97
N LEU A 167 -1.63 8.77 1.19
CA LEU A 167 -0.19 9.01 1.24
C LEU A 167 0.12 10.46 0.85
N TYR A 168 -0.48 10.93 -0.24
CA TYR A 168 -0.26 12.28 -0.73
C TYR A 168 -0.73 13.31 0.30
N SER A 169 -1.94 13.16 0.86
CA SER A 169 -2.43 14.06 1.91
C SER A 169 -1.55 14.00 3.16
N ALA A 170 -1.02 12.83 3.54
CA ALA A 170 -0.15 12.71 4.70
C ALA A 170 1.21 13.41 4.55
N THR A 171 1.66 13.75 3.33
CA THR A 171 2.92 14.48 3.12
C THR A 171 2.89 15.90 3.67
N GLN A 172 1.71 16.50 3.82
CA GLN A 172 1.54 17.87 4.33
C GLN A 172 1.94 18.02 5.81
N TYR A 173 1.98 16.91 6.55
CA TYR A 173 2.38 16.90 7.96
C TYR A 173 3.91 16.88 8.14
N PHE A 174 4.69 16.82 7.06
CA PHE A 174 6.14 16.89 7.11
C PHE A 174 6.63 18.32 6.82
N PRO A 175 7.49 18.89 7.68
CA PRO A 175 7.93 20.27 7.51
C PRO A 175 8.91 20.45 6.33
N GLY A 176 8.80 21.61 5.68
CA GLY A 176 9.80 22.16 4.75
C GLY A 176 10.12 21.27 3.55
N VAL A 177 11.42 21.05 3.32
CA VAL A 177 11.94 20.32 2.16
C VAL A 177 11.50 18.86 2.18
N MET A 178 11.36 18.25 3.37
CA MET A 178 10.97 16.84 3.49
C MET A 178 9.56 16.59 2.96
N GLY A 179 8.59 17.45 3.30
CA GLY A 179 7.24 17.35 2.76
C GLY A 179 7.21 17.48 1.24
N SER A 180 7.98 18.42 0.68
CA SER A 180 8.11 18.60 -0.77
C SER A 180 8.71 17.38 -1.48
N ILE A 181 9.75 16.75 -0.90
CA ILE A 181 10.37 15.54 -1.45
C ILE A 181 9.37 14.38 -1.41
N LEU A 182 8.69 14.18 -0.28
CA LEU A 182 7.70 13.12 -0.11
C LEU A 182 6.51 13.30 -1.06
N ALA A 183 6.03 14.53 -1.25
CA ALA A 183 4.96 14.83 -2.20
C ALA A 183 5.35 14.46 -3.63
N LYS A 184 6.54 14.88 -4.09
CA LYS A 184 7.09 14.51 -5.41
C LYS A 184 7.27 12.99 -5.55
N GLY A 185 7.80 12.34 -4.52
CA GLY A 185 7.95 10.88 -4.47
C GLY A 185 6.61 10.15 -4.55
N THR A 186 5.57 10.68 -3.91
CA THR A 186 4.22 10.12 -3.94
C THR A 186 3.56 10.31 -5.31
N ILE A 187 3.73 11.48 -5.94
CA ILE A 187 3.28 11.71 -7.33
C ILE A 187 3.95 10.72 -8.27
N LEU A 188 5.27 10.51 -8.14
CA LEU A 188 5.99 9.51 -8.91
C LEU A 188 5.42 8.10 -8.67
N LEU A 189 5.12 7.74 -7.42
CA LEU A 189 4.48 6.47 -7.06
C LEU A 189 3.14 6.29 -7.78
N ILE A 190 2.30 7.34 -7.81
CA ILE A 190 1.00 7.34 -8.51
C ILE A 190 1.20 7.08 -10.01
N VAL A 191 2.10 7.84 -10.64
CA VAL A 191 2.40 7.73 -12.07
C VAL A 191 2.91 6.33 -12.44
N LEU A 192 3.71 5.70 -11.57
CA LEU A 192 4.22 4.35 -11.79
C LEU A 192 3.19 3.24 -11.47
N THR A 193 2.24 3.50 -10.58
CA THR A 193 1.24 2.50 -10.17
C THR A 193 0.24 2.20 -11.30
N ILE A 194 -0.16 3.21 -12.07
CA ILE A 194 -1.11 3.06 -13.19
C ILE A 194 -0.60 2.07 -14.26
N PRO A 195 0.58 2.25 -14.88
CA PRO A 195 1.09 1.31 -15.87
C PRO A 195 1.38 -0.06 -15.26
N TYR A 196 1.82 -0.11 -13.99
CA TYR A 196 2.02 -1.37 -13.28
C TYR A 196 0.72 -2.18 -13.14
N LEU A 197 -0.40 -1.55 -12.76
CA LEU A 197 -1.71 -2.21 -12.69
C LEU A 197 -2.13 -2.77 -14.06
N ILE A 198 -1.88 -2.05 -15.15
CA ILE A 198 -2.16 -2.51 -16.52
C ILE A 198 -1.31 -3.74 -16.85
N GLN A 199 0.00 -3.69 -16.58
CA GLN A 199 0.92 -4.80 -16.86
C GLN A 199 0.58 -6.05 -16.06
N ILE A 200 0.28 -5.90 -14.75
CA ILE A 200 -0.07 -7.04 -13.89
C ILE A 200 -1.35 -7.71 -14.36
N ARG A 201 -2.34 -6.93 -14.82
CA ARG A 201 -3.59 -7.46 -15.37
C ARG A 201 -3.34 -8.32 -16.61
N HIS A 202 -2.52 -7.82 -17.54
CA HIS A 202 -2.16 -8.56 -18.75
C HIS A 202 -1.39 -9.84 -18.42
N TYR A 203 -0.45 -9.76 -17.47
CA TYR A 203 0.30 -10.92 -17.01
C TYR A 203 -0.61 -11.97 -16.38
N GLN A 204 -1.46 -11.58 -15.42
CA GLN A 204 -2.32 -12.52 -14.70
C GLN A 204 -3.35 -13.19 -15.62
N LYS A 205 -3.85 -12.48 -16.63
CA LYS A 205 -4.74 -13.06 -17.65
C LYS A 205 -4.06 -14.16 -18.48
N ARG A 206 -2.74 -14.06 -18.70
CA ARG A 206 -1.97 -15.02 -19.52
C ARG A 206 -1.34 -16.15 -18.72
N ASN A 207 -0.81 -15.85 -17.53
CA ASN A 207 0.07 -16.74 -16.78
C ASN A 207 -0.47 -17.11 -15.37
N GLY A 208 -1.60 -16.53 -14.94
CA GLY A 208 -2.13 -16.71 -13.59
C GLY A 208 -1.44 -15.84 -12.54
N SER A 209 -1.61 -16.20 -11.25
CA SER A 209 -1.05 -15.46 -10.10
C SER A 209 0.46 -15.21 -10.26
N PHE A 210 0.89 -13.98 -9.98
CA PHE A 210 2.30 -13.62 -9.97
C PHE A 210 2.86 -13.76 -8.55
N ASP A 211 3.48 -14.90 -8.25
CA ASP A 211 4.13 -15.13 -6.95
C ASP A 211 5.67 -15.06 -7.12
N PRO A 212 6.29 -13.89 -6.86
CA PRO A 212 7.74 -13.71 -6.99
C PRO A 212 8.54 -14.59 -6.04
N ASP A 213 8.00 -14.94 -4.86
CA ASP A 213 8.69 -15.78 -3.89
C ASP A 213 8.76 -17.24 -4.36
N GLN A 214 7.70 -17.72 -5.02
CA GLN A 214 7.73 -19.02 -5.67
C GLN A 214 8.72 -19.07 -6.84
N LEU A 215 8.82 -18.00 -7.63
CA LEU A 215 9.79 -17.91 -8.73
C LEU A 215 11.23 -17.98 -8.18
N LEU A 216 11.54 -17.19 -7.15
CA LEU A 216 12.85 -17.21 -6.47
C LEU A 216 13.18 -18.58 -5.85
N LYS A 217 12.22 -19.21 -5.16
CA LYS A 217 12.42 -20.56 -4.58
C LYS A 217 12.70 -21.61 -5.66
N ARG A 218 12.04 -21.53 -6.82
CA ARG A 218 12.30 -22.45 -7.94
C ARG A 218 13.69 -22.25 -8.52
N GLU A 219 14.13 -21.01 -8.70
CA GLU A 219 15.48 -20.72 -9.21
C GLU A 219 16.57 -21.17 -8.23
N ARG A 220 16.45 -20.88 -6.93
CA ARG A 220 17.38 -21.40 -5.91
C ARG A 220 17.47 -22.93 -5.94
N ARG A 221 16.35 -23.63 -6.15
CA ARG A 221 16.32 -25.09 -6.29
C ARG A 221 17.04 -25.57 -7.56
N LYS A 222 16.92 -24.85 -8.69
CA LYS A 222 17.65 -25.18 -9.93
C LYS A 222 19.14 -24.93 -9.78
N GLU A 223 19.53 -23.82 -9.17
CA GLU A 223 20.93 -23.46 -8.89
C GLU A 223 21.59 -24.51 -7.99
N ASN A 224 20.95 -24.89 -6.88
CA ASN A 224 21.44 -25.94 -6.00
C ASN A 224 21.55 -27.31 -6.69
N LYS A 225 20.64 -27.64 -7.62
CA LYS A 225 20.74 -28.86 -8.43
C LYS A 225 21.92 -28.82 -9.41
N ARG A 226 22.22 -27.65 -9.99
CA ARG A 226 23.40 -27.47 -10.86
C ARG A 226 24.68 -27.63 -10.04
N LEU A 227 24.80 -26.95 -8.90
CA LEU A 227 25.97 -27.04 -8.02
C LEU A 227 26.23 -28.47 -7.51
N ARG A 228 25.18 -29.26 -7.26
CA ARG A 228 25.30 -30.67 -6.87
C ARG A 228 25.66 -31.62 -8.03
N LYS A 229 25.54 -31.21 -9.29
CA LYS A 229 25.99 -32.00 -10.45
C LYS A 229 27.47 -31.83 -10.74
N TYR A 230 28.08 -30.76 -10.24
CA TYR A 230 29.50 -30.42 -10.42
C TYR A 230 30.34 -30.65 -9.15
N LYS A 231 29.74 -31.24 -8.11
CA LYS A 231 30.41 -31.81 -6.94
C LYS A 231 30.35 -33.32 -7.05
#